data_AF-A0A166I3B5-F1
#
_entry.id   AF-A0A166I3B5-F1
#
_cell.length_a   1.000
_cell.length_b   1.000
_cell.length_c   1.000
_cell.angle_alpha   90.00
_cell.angle_beta   90.00
_cell.angle_gamma   90.00
#
_symmetry.space_group_name_H-M   'P 1'
#
loop_
_entity.id
_entity.type
_entity.pdbx_description
1 polymer ?
#
loop_
_entity_poly.entity_id
_entity_poly.type
_entity_poly.pdbx_seq_one_letter_code
_entity_poly.pdbx_strand_id
1 'polypeptide(L)'
;MSILKRLRLHPRQYFLFAFIFSALLLLISYSNSERITLSYRRVAHNSPELNKQIEQLTALPRTFNLSSGAAPDTTGGNATLIDADTLFQIADALILKPSRPTCELTSAHRSRYSSLSSSQTNDTLFLAINLHNAAPILPAFLYSLSEFLTFVGPHRVHVSIYENGSTDATPILLRLLATLLDQLGTPHTILAKGSEVRIADPTMKHKGGRIPVLAYVRNEALAPLTSKKVKAAQVLFMNDVIWCPADALEVLYQKDQQGADMTCSVDWESDIVYDRWVIRAISGRAFYLVSDLSAYFHSIWRLFRRPVPPVLPDDPTSRELFERDLPMQVFSCWNGMAAISADVFLPPFNVHFRTAHNDLKQKGLKTDKESECFLICVDLWKKGFGKIAVVKRASVAYDVAQYERVRKDRTIELVPSDAEERILWQKDPPRAVAYHDWSKWETERWGTWDEA
;
A
#
# COMPACT_ATOMS: atom_id res chain seq x y z
N MET A 1 15.60 -22.51 28.75
CA MET A 1 16.49 -23.48 29.43
C MET A 1 16.63 -24.86 28.75
N SER A 2 15.83 -25.19 27.72
CA SER A 2 15.82 -26.53 27.09
C SER A 2 16.85 -26.73 25.96
N ILE A 3 17.25 -25.66 25.23
CA ILE A 3 18.14 -25.76 24.05
C ILE A 3 19.64 -25.81 24.42
N LEU A 4 20.05 -25.16 25.51
CA LEU A 4 21.45 -25.03 25.89
C LEU A 4 22.09 -26.34 26.39
N LYS A 5 21.31 -27.31 26.87
CA LYS A 5 21.84 -28.59 27.39
C LYS A 5 22.30 -29.58 26.30
N ARG A 6 21.99 -29.34 25.01
CA ARG A 6 22.38 -30.24 23.90
C ARG A 6 23.71 -29.86 23.24
N LEU A 7 24.28 -28.70 23.56
CA LEU A 7 25.56 -28.24 23.01
C LEU A 7 26.60 -28.40 24.13
N ARG A 8 27.50 -29.39 24.01
CA ARG A 8 28.62 -29.62 24.95
C ARG A 8 29.67 -28.49 24.85
N LEU A 9 29.28 -27.27 25.19
CA LEU A 9 30.14 -26.08 25.15
C LEU A 9 31.00 -25.99 26.42
N HIS A 10 32.23 -25.54 26.29
CA HIS A 10 33.15 -25.31 27.40
C HIS A 10 32.68 -24.13 28.27
N PRO A 11 32.92 -24.07 29.61
CA PRO A 11 32.41 -23.01 30.49
C PRO A 11 32.69 -21.56 30.04
N ARG A 12 33.84 -21.32 29.38
CA ARG A 12 34.17 -20.02 28.77
C ARG A 12 33.28 -19.65 27.57
N GLN A 13 32.80 -20.63 26.81
CA GLN A 13 31.88 -20.42 25.68
C GLN A 13 30.46 -20.11 26.16
N TYR A 14 30.04 -20.66 27.31
CA TYR A 14 28.78 -20.29 27.95
C TYR A 14 28.73 -18.81 28.35
N PHE A 15 29.83 -18.31 28.93
CA PHE A 15 29.94 -16.89 29.28
C PHE A 15 29.88 -15.99 28.04
N LEU A 16 30.61 -16.35 26.98
CA LEU A 16 30.61 -15.58 25.73
C LEU A 16 29.22 -15.60 25.04
N PHE A 17 28.55 -16.75 25.03
CA PHE A 17 27.22 -16.88 24.44
C PHE A 17 26.15 -16.13 25.25
N ALA A 18 26.21 -16.20 26.58
CA ALA A 18 25.33 -15.43 27.44
C ALA A 18 25.58 -13.92 27.32
N PHE A 19 26.83 -13.50 27.15
CA PHE A 19 27.18 -12.08 26.97
C PHE A 19 26.74 -11.57 25.60
N ILE A 20 26.96 -12.32 24.52
CA ILE A 20 26.47 -11.98 23.17
C ILE A 20 24.95 -11.97 23.14
N PHE A 21 24.28 -12.96 23.72
CA PHE A 21 22.82 -13.03 23.76
C PHE A 21 22.21 -11.91 24.61
N SER A 22 22.84 -11.56 25.73
CA SER A 22 22.42 -10.40 26.55
C SER A 22 22.71 -9.07 25.84
N ALA A 23 23.82 -8.95 25.11
CA ALA A 23 24.12 -7.78 24.28
C ALA A 23 23.16 -7.67 23.08
N LEU A 24 22.77 -8.80 22.47
CA LEU A 24 21.74 -8.85 21.43
C LEU A 24 20.37 -8.47 22.00
N LEU A 25 20.02 -8.98 23.19
CA LEU A 25 18.79 -8.62 23.89
C LEU A 25 18.79 -7.16 24.34
N LEU A 26 19.93 -6.59 24.74
CA LEU A 26 20.08 -5.15 25.01
C LEU A 26 19.97 -4.32 23.73
N LEU A 27 20.49 -4.80 22.59
CA LEU A 27 20.31 -4.17 21.28
C LEU A 27 18.86 -4.27 20.77
N ILE A 28 18.14 -5.34 21.11
CA ILE A 28 16.72 -5.58 20.76
C ILE A 28 15.78 -4.87 21.75
N SER A 29 16.18 -4.73 23.02
CA SER A 29 15.46 -4.02 24.09
C SER A 29 15.77 -2.51 24.10
N TYR A 30 16.71 -2.05 23.28
CA TYR A 30 16.87 -0.63 22.95
C TYR A 30 15.58 -0.18 22.28
N SER A 31 14.72 0.51 23.03
CA SER A 31 13.40 0.90 22.55
C SER A 31 13.53 1.70 21.25
N ASN A 32 12.56 1.56 20.35
CA ASN A 32 12.48 2.42 19.15
C ASN A 32 12.51 3.91 19.54
N SER A 33 12.02 4.27 20.74
CA SER A 33 12.13 5.62 21.29
C SER A 33 13.58 6.08 21.44
N GLU A 34 14.49 5.27 22.01
CA GLU A 34 15.90 5.65 22.19
C GLU A 34 16.70 5.68 20.88
N ARG A 35 16.32 4.84 19.90
CA ARG A 35 16.92 4.89 18.54
C ARG A 35 16.51 6.14 17.77
N ILE A 36 15.25 6.55 17.89
CA ILE A 36 14.75 7.83 17.41
C ILE A 36 15.54 8.97 18.12
N THR A 37 15.74 8.89 19.44
CA THR A 37 16.54 9.85 20.22
C THR A 37 18.00 9.97 19.77
N LEU A 38 18.67 8.87 19.43
CA LEU A 38 20.05 8.87 18.94
C LEU A 38 20.19 9.37 17.49
N SER A 39 19.13 9.24 16.69
CA SER A 39 19.06 9.79 15.33
C SER A 39 18.95 11.31 15.32
N TYR A 40 18.11 11.86 16.21
CA TYR A 40 17.99 13.29 16.44
C TYR A 40 19.35 13.92 16.72
N ARG A 41 20.17 13.27 17.55
CA ARG A 41 21.52 13.76 17.92
C ARG A 41 22.52 13.86 16.75
N ARG A 42 22.24 13.26 15.58
CA ARG A 42 23.18 13.32 14.44
C ARG A 42 22.78 14.36 13.39
N VAL A 43 21.48 14.61 13.20
CA VAL A 43 20.98 15.81 12.48
C VAL A 43 21.21 17.08 13.31
N ALA A 44 21.26 16.94 14.64
CA ALA A 44 21.44 17.98 15.65
C ALA A 44 22.63 18.95 15.47
N HIS A 45 23.54 18.72 14.52
CA HIS A 45 24.74 19.56 14.42
C HIS A 45 24.55 20.89 13.66
N ASN A 46 23.46 21.08 12.89
CA ASN A 46 23.41 22.18 11.90
C ASN A 46 22.19 23.15 11.95
N SER A 47 21.16 22.95 12.78
CA SER A 47 20.05 23.94 12.89
C SER A 47 19.29 23.87 14.24
N PRO A 48 19.49 24.84 15.16
CA PRO A 48 18.73 24.92 16.41
C PRO A 48 17.22 25.12 16.23
N GLU A 49 16.81 25.83 15.18
CA GLU A 49 15.39 26.08 14.90
C GLU A 49 14.66 24.81 14.47
N LEU A 50 15.31 23.99 13.63
CA LEU A 50 14.78 22.69 13.21
C LEU A 50 14.54 21.75 14.40
N ASN A 51 15.47 21.74 15.37
CA ASN A 51 15.33 20.94 16.58
C ASN A 51 14.11 21.36 17.41
N LYS A 52 13.90 22.66 17.57
CA LYS A 52 12.76 23.20 18.30
C LYS A 52 11.43 22.79 17.66
N GLN A 53 11.35 22.83 16.33
CA GLN A 53 10.15 22.39 15.60
C GLN A 53 9.90 20.88 15.75
N ILE A 54 10.96 20.06 15.67
CA ILE A 54 10.87 18.61 15.93
C ILE A 54 10.38 18.33 17.35
N GLU A 55 10.96 18.98 18.36
CA GLU A 55 10.58 18.82 19.76
C GLU A 55 9.09 19.18 19.97
N GLN A 56 8.64 20.30 19.42
CA GLN A 56 7.23 20.70 19.45
C GLN A 56 6.30 19.66 18.82
N LEU A 57 6.64 19.14 17.64
CA LEU A 57 5.84 18.13 16.95
C LEU A 57 5.80 16.79 17.70
N THR A 58 6.93 16.38 18.28
CA THR A 58 7.03 15.12 19.03
C THR A 58 6.28 15.16 20.37
N ALA A 59 6.06 16.37 20.92
CA ALA A 59 5.28 16.57 22.14
C ALA A 59 3.75 16.51 21.93
N LEU A 60 3.28 16.61 20.68
CA LEU A 60 1.84 16.56 20.38
C LEU A 60 1.26 15.14 20.58
N PRO A 61 -0.04 15.03 20.91
CA PRO A 61 -0.71 13.74 21.00
C PRO A 61 -0.56 12.92 19.71
N ARG A 62 -0.35 11.61 19.85
CA ARG A 62 -0.23 10.69 18.71
C ARG A 62 -1.59 10.30 18.12
N THR A 63 -2.64 10.40 18.92
CA THR A 63 -4.03 10.20 18.48
C THR A 63 -4.60 11.56 18.05
N PHE A 64 -5.12 11.65 16.83
CA PHE A 64 -5.74 12.87 16.32
C PHE A 64 -6.68 12.60 15.15
N ASN A 65 -7.54 13.57 14.87
CA ASN A 65 -8.37 13.63 13.68
C ASN A 65 -8.22 15.03 13.07
N LEU A 66 -7.50 15.13 11.96
CA LEU A 66 -7.29 16.37 11.23
C LEU A 66 -8.12 16.36 9.95
N SER A 67 -8.83 17.45 9.68
CA SER A 67 -9.60 17.59 8.45
C SER A 67 -9.51 19.02 7.95
N SER A 68 -9.37 19.19 6.63
CA SER A 68 -9.33 20.51 6.00
C SER A 68 -10.58 21.32 6.33
N GLY A 69 -10.42 22.57 6.78
CA GLY A 69 -11.52 23.47 7.13
C GLY A 69 -12.11 23.28 8.53
N ALA A 70 -11.58 22.38 9.35
CA ALA A 70 -11.83 22.40 10.79
C ALA A 70 -11.16 23.65 11.40
N ALA A 71 -11.81 24.30 12.38
CA ALA A 71 -11.21 25.43 13.08
C ALA A 71 -9.83 25.01 13.64
N PRO A 72 -8.78 25.83 13.50
CA PRO A 72 -7.47 25.50 14.06
C PRO A 72 -7.63 25.19 15.53
N ASP A 73 -7.12 24.04 15.96
CA ASP A 73 -7.10 23.64 17.36
C ASP A 73 -6.40 24.76 18.14
N THR A 74 -7.15 25.49 18.97
CA THR A 74 -6.68 26.69 19.70
C THR A 74 -5.63 26.37 20.78
N THR A 75 -5.07 25.16 20.75
CA THR A 75 -4.01 24.67 21.65
C THR A 75 -2.60 24.83 21.06
N GLY A 76 -2.44 25.23 19.80
CA GLY A 76 -1.15 25.53 19.17
C GLY A 76 -0.97 27.03 18.92
N GLY A 77 -0.02 27.67 19.63
CA GLY A 77 0.35 29.07 19.39
C GLY A 77 0.77 29.31 17.94
N ASN A 78 0.58 30.56 17.46
CA ASN A 78 0.92 31.06 16.11
C ASN A 78 1.92 30.18 15.36
N ALA A 79 1.41 29.20 14.61
CA ALA A 79 2.25 28.33 13.82
C ALA A 79 2.87 29.18 12.71
N THR A 80 4.13 29.54 12.86
CA THR A 80 4.95 30.00 11.73
C THR A 80 4.80 28.98 10.60
N LEU A 81 4.41 29.46 9.42
CA LEU A 81 4.37 28.65 8.19
C LEU A 81 5.73 27.97 8.03
N ILE A 82 5.77 26.65 8.21
CA ILE A 82 6.96 25.83 7.97
C ILE A 82 7.04 25.62 6.46
N ASP A 83 8.05 26.16 5.77
CA ASP A 83 8.18 25.96 4.33
C ASP A 83 8.35 24.47 3.95
N ALA A 84 8.05 24.13 2.69
CA ALA A 84 8.06 22.74 2.23
C ALA A 84 9.44 22.07 2.40
N ASP A 85 10.53 22.79 2.12
CA ASP A 85 11.89 22.24 2.27
C ASP A 85 12.17 21.90 3.73
N THR A 86 11.77 22.77 4.66
CA THR A 86 11.85 22.52 6.10
C THR A 86 10.98 21.33 6.51
N LEU A 87 9.73 21.21 6.02
CA LEU A 87 8.87 20.05 6.31
C LEU A 87 9.55 18.74 5.90
N PHE A 88 10.15 18.72 4.72
CA PHE A 88 10.86 17.55 4.24
C PHE A 88 12.13 17.26 5.03
N GLN A 89 12.89 18.28 5.43
CA GLN A 89 14.05 18.12 6.30
C GLN A 89 13.66 17.56 7.67
N ILE A 90 12.53 17.99 8.24
CA ILE A 90 11.99 17.41 9.48
C ILE A 90 11.64 15.93 9.27
N ALA A 91 10.93 15.61 8.19
CA ALA A 91 10.54 14.23 7.88
C ALA A 91 11.75 13.31 7.71
N ASP A 92 12.77 13.78 7.00
CA ASP A 92 14.04 13.09 6.80
C ASP A 92 14.81 12.92 8.12
N ALA A 93 14.82 13.95 8.98
CA ALA A 93 15.50 13.93 10.28
C ALA A 93 14.89 12.95 11.29
N LEU A 94 13.58 12.71 11.19
CA LEU A 94 12.85 11.74 12.00
C LEU A 94 13.27 10.29 11.70
N ILE A 95 13.98 10.04 10.60
CA ILE A 95 14.38 8.71 10.12
C ILE A 95 15.90 8.63 10.00
N LEU A 96 16.52 7.58 10.55
CA LEU A 96 17.98 7.43 10.62
C LEU A 96 18.72 7.43 9.28
N LYS A 97 18.03 7.13 8.16
CA LYS A 97 18.51 7.10 6.77
C LYS A 97 17.32 7.13 5.81
N PRO A 98 16.74 8.29 5.49
CA PRO A 98 15.70 8.35 4.46
C PRO A 98 16.32 7.93 3.13
N SER A 99 15.68 6.98 2.46
CA SER A 99 15.93 6.69 1.06
C SER A 99 14.68 7.13 0.31
N ARG A 100 14.85 7.79 -0.83
CA ARG A 100 13.75 8.20 -1.69
C ARG A 100 14.11 7.96 -3.15
N PRO A 101 13.20 7.42 -3.97
CA PRO A 101 13.40 7.35 -5.40
C PRO A 101 13.41 8.75 -6.01
N THR A 102 14.14 8.93 -7.11
CA THR A 102 14.01 10.12 -7.97
C THR A 102 12.74 9.97 -8.82
N CYS A 103 11.82 10.92 -8.73
CA CYS A 103 10.45 10.77 -9.23
C CYS A 103 10.01 11.85 -10.23
N GLU A 104 10.95 12.49 -10.93
CA GLU A 104 10.65 13.61 -11.81
C GLU A 104 9.84 13.20 -13.05
N LEU A 105 8.72 13.90 -13.29
CA LEU A 105 7.91 13.74 -14.49
C LEU A 105 8.53 14.46 -15.69
N THR A 106 9.16 13.68 -16.57
CA THR A 106 9.63 14.11 -17.90
C THR A 106 8.51 14.64 -18.81
N SER A 107 8.88 15.29 -19.93
CA SER A 107 7.93 15.74 -20.95
C SER A 107 7.10 14.59 -21.54
N ALA A 108 7.71 13.40 -21.73
CA ALA A 108 7.01 12.23 -22.21
C ALA A 108 5.90 11.77 -21.25
N HIS A 109 6.17 11.76 -19.94
CA HIS A 109 5.13 11.48 -18.93
C HIS A 109 3.99 12.50 -19.00
N ARG A 110 4.32 13.80 -19.06
CA ARG A 110 3.32 14.87 -19.11
C ARG A 110 2.45 14.78 -20.36
N SER A 111 3.02 14.38 -21.49
CA SER A 111 2.28 14.14 -22.72
C SER A 111 1.33 12.96 -22.58
N ARG A 112 1.81 11.81 -22.09
CA ARG A 112 0.98 10.59 -21.93
C ARG A 112 -0.19 10.82 -20.97
N TYR A 113 0.07 11.44 -19.83
CA TYR A 113 -0.93 11.64 -18.78
C TYR A 113 -1.66 12.98 -18.87
N SER A 114 -1.59 13.66 -20.01
CA SER A 114 -2.13 15.02 -20.18
C SER A 114 -3.62 15.11 -19.85
N SER A 115 -4.40 14.07 -20.20
CA SER A 115 -5.84 13.95 -19.89
C SER A 115 -6.16 13.96 -18.39
N LEU A 116 -5.21 13.55 -17.54
CA LEU A 116 -5.36 13.54 -16.09
C LEU A 116 -4.95 14.86 -15.43
N SER A 117 -4.40 15.81 -16.19
CA SER A 117 -3.97 17.10 -15.65
C SER A 117 -5.18 17.98 -15.29
N SER A 118 -5.00 18.89 -14.33
CA SER A 118 -6.01 19.88 -13.94
C SER A 118 -6.50 20.76 -15.09
N SER A 119 -5.72 20.88 -16.17
CA SER A 119 -6.09 21.66 -17.35
C SER A 119 -7.10 20.97 -18.26
N GLN A 120 -7.26 19.65 -18.14
CA GLN A 120 -8.05 18.83 -19.07
C GLN A 120 -9.32 18.24 -18.46
N THR A 121 -9.39 18.08 -17.14
CA THR A 121 -10.57 17.54 -16.46
C THR A 121 -10.81 18.20 -15.09
N ASN A 122 -12.09 18.29 -14.72
CA ASN A 122 -12.53 18.73 -13.39
C ASN A 122 -12.89 17.54 -12.47
N ASP A 123 -12.62 16.30 -12.91
CA ASP A 123 -12.94 15.12 -12.13
C ASP A 123 -12.17 15.11 -10.82
N THR A 124 -12.89 14.92 -9.72
CA THR A 124 -12.30 14.87 -8.37
C THR A 124 -11.84 13.46 -8.04
N LEU A 125 -10.62 13.34 -7.51
CA LEU A 125 -10.02 12.08 -7.05
C LEU A 125 -10.11 11.94 -5.54
N PHE A 126 -10.49 10.77 -5.06
CA PHE A 126 -10.45 10.40 -3.65
C PHE A 126 -9.26 9.48 -3.40
N LEU A 127 -8.21 9.98 -2.77
CA LEU A 127 -7.03 9.19 -2.41
C LEU A 127 -7.26 8.55 -1.04
N ALA A 128 -7.46 7.23 -0.99
CA ALA A 128 -7.68 6.47 0.23
C ALA A 128 -6.43 5.69 0.63
N ILE A 129 -6.01 5.78 1.89
CA ILE A 129 -4.77 5.15 2.36
C ILE A 129 -4.96 4.58 3.77
N ASN A 130 -4.47 3.36 3.97
CA ASN A 130 -4.30 2.78 5.30
C ASN A 130 -2.82 2.67 5.65
N LEU A 131 -2.44 3.08 6.86
CA LEU A 131 -1.05 3.04 7.32
C LEU A 131 -0.92 2.38 8.69
N HIS A 132 0.17 1.65 8.90
CA HIS A 132 0.60 1.16 10.20
C HIS A 132 2.12 0.99 10.20
N ASN A 133 2.82 1.66 11.12
CA ASN A 133 4.28 1.65 11.18
C ASN A 133 4.96 1.97 9.82
N ALA A 134 4.43 2.99 9.15
CA ALA A 134 4.85 3.43 7.83
C ALA A 134 5.92 4.54 7.86
N ALA A 135 6.53 4.80 9.03
CA ALA A 135 7.55 5.85 9.12
C ALA A 135 8.72 5.69 8.14
N PRO A 136 9.21 4.47 7.83
CA PRO A 136 10.29 4.29 6.85
C PRO A 136 9.95 4.71 5.42
N ILE A 137 8.67 4.69 5.03
CA ILE A 137 8.24 5.00 3.66
C ILE A 137 7.71 6.43 3.52
N LEU A 138 7.22 7.01 4.63
CA LEU A 138 6.49 8.28 4.60
C LEU A 138 7.30 9.44 4.02
N PRO A 139 8.62 9.60 4.26
CA PRO A 139 9.40 10.63 3.58
C PRO A 139 9.32 10.53 2.05
N ALA A 140 9.56 9.36 1.47
CA ALA A 140 9.43 9.15 0.02
C ALA A 140 7.99 9.37 -0.47
N PHE A 141 7.00 8.94 0.33
CA PHE A 141 5.59 9.13 0.05
C PHE A 141 5.20 10.62 -0.01
N LEU A 142 5.67 11.44 0.95
CA LEU A 142 5.43 12.89 1.03
C LEU A 142 5.88 13.60 -0.26
N TYR A 143 7.10 13.32 -0.74
CA TYR A 143 7.62 13.89 -1.98
C TYR A 143 6.84 13.42 -3.22
N SER A 144 6.52 12.13 -3.29
CA SER A 144 5.79 11.57 -4.43
C SER A 144 4.36 12.11 -4.49
N LEU A 145 3.73 12.28 -3.33
CA LEU A 145 2.42 12.89 -3.23
C LEU A 145 2.44 14.37 -3.64
N SER A 146 3.44 15.16 -3.22
CA SER A 146 3.51 16.58 -3.62
C SER A 146 3.66 16.75 -5.13
N GLU A 147 4.50 15.94 -5.77
CA GLU A 147 4.66 15.96 -7.23
C GLU A 147 3.38 15.49 -7.95
N PHE A 148 2.74 14.43 -7.45
CA PHE A 148 1.47 13.95 -7.99
C PHE A 148 0.38 15.01 -7.89
N LEU A 149 0.18 15.62 -6.72
CA LEU A 149 -0.79 16.68 -6.47
C LEU A 149 -0.52 17.90 -7.35
N THR A 150 0.73 18.27 -7.57
CA THR A 150 1.11 19.37 -8.46
C THR A 150 0.71 19.08 -9.91
N PHE A 151 0.85 17.84 -10.37
CA PHE A 151 0.46 17.44 -11.73
C PHE A 151 -1.06 17.40 -11.92
N VAL A 152 -1.77 16.71 -11.01
CA VAL A 152 -3.23 16.57 -11.14
C VAL A 152 -3.97 17.83 -10.71
N GLY A 153 -3.40 18.66 -9.86
CA GLY A 153 -4.06 19.82 -9.27
C GLY A 153 -4.59 19.50 -7.87
N PRO A 154 -4.05 20.13 -6.82
CA PRO A 154 -4.31 19.76 -5.43
C PRO A 154 -5.78 19.90 -5.01
N HIS A 155 -6.47 20.92 -5.52
CA HIS A 155 -7.89 21.19 -5.25
C HIS A 155 -8.85 20.12 -5.80
N ARG A 156 -8.39 19.25 -6.71
CA ARG A 156 -9.18 18.14 -7.26
C ARG A 156 -9.02 16.85 -6.46
N VAL A 157 -8.14 16.81 -5.47
CA VAL A 157 -7.84 15.60 -4.72
C VAL A 157 -8.29 15.75 -3.28
N HIS A 158 -9.06 14.80 -2.79
CA HIS A 158 -9.29 14.63 -1.34
C HIS A 158 -8.42 13.50 -0.82
N VAL A 159 -7.54 13.79 0.13
CA VAL A 159 -6.65 12.80 0.75
C VAL A 159 -7.26 12.27 2.04
N SER A 160 -7.61 10.98 2.09
CA SER A 160 -8.21 10.31 3.23
C SER A 160 -7.29 9.21 3.77
N ILE A 161 -6.79 9.40 4.99
CA ILE A 161 -5.83 8.49 5.63
C ILE A 161 -6.41 7.97 6.93
N TYR A 162 -6.40 6.65 7.09
CA TYR A 162 -6.64 5.99 8.35
C TYR A 162 -5.35 5.28 8.81
N GLU A 163 -4.78 5.76 9.90
CA GLU A 163 -3.62 5.19 10.56
C GLU A 163 -4.05 4.31 11.73
N ASN A 164 -3.56 3.08 11.76
CA ASN A 164 -4.05 2.01 12.63
C ASN A 164 -3.03 1.59 13.71
N GLY A 165 -2.80 2.42 14.70
CA GLY A 165 -2.14 1.97 15.93
C GLY A 165 -0.60 1.97 15.91
N SER A 166 0.04 2.93 15.24
CA SER A 166 1.49 2.93 14.99
C SER A 166 2.30 3.26 16.24
N THR A 167 3.40 2.53 16.42
CA THR A 167 4.34 2.72 17.54
C THR A 167 5.59 3.51 17.12
N ASP A 168 5.87 3.62 15.83
CA ASP A 168 6.97 4.41 15.27
C ASP A 168 6.60 5.88 15.05
N ALA A 169 7.37 6.63 14.25
CA ALA A 169 7.13 8.04 13.97
C ALA A 169 5.97 8.34 13.00
N THR A 170 5.20 7.33 12.55
CA THR A 170 4.09 7.49 11.58
C THR A 170 3.13 8.62 11.96
N PRO A 171 2.59 8.71 13.20
CA PRO A 171 1.64 9.76 13.53
C PRO A 171 2.24 11.18 13.46
N ILE A 172 3.53 11.33 13.76
CA ILE A 172 4.25 12.61 13.69
C ILE A 172 4.41 13.04 12.23
N LEU A 173 4.82 12.10 11.37
CA LEU A 173 4.97 12.33 9.93
C LEU A 173 3.62 12.64 9.26
N LEU A 174 2.51 12.08 9.76
CA LEU A 174 1.17 12.42 9.28
C LEU A 174 0.71 13.83 9.65
N ARG A 175 1.22 14.42 10.74
CA ARG A 175 1.00 15.85 11.04
C ARG A 175 1.74 16.75 10.04
N LEU A 176 2.98 16.40 9.71
CA LEU A 176 3.73 17.09 8.66
C LEU A 176 3.01 16.99 7.31
N LEU A 177 2.47 15.82 7.00
CA LEU A 177 1.66 15.63 5.79
C LEU A 177 0.41 16.51 5.80
N ALA A 178 -0.30 16.62 6.92
CA ALA A 178 -1.45 17.53 7.04
C ALA A 178 -1.05 18.98 6.74
N THR A 179 0.05 19.47 7.32
CA THR A 179 0.58 20.82 7.05
C THR A 179 0.91 21.01 5.57
N LEU A 180 1.56 20.02 4.93
CA LEU A 180 1.87 20.07 3.50
C LEU A 180 0.59 20.15 2.66
N LEU A 181 -0.43 19.34 2.99
CA LEU A 181 -1.71 19.33 2.29
C LEU A 181 -2.45 20.67 2.42
N ASP A 182 -2.44 21.27 3.61
CA ASP A 182 -3.01 22.60 3.84
C ASP A 182 -2.30 23.68 2.99
N GLN A 183 -0.97 23.65 2.92
CA GLN A 183 -0.19 24.58 2.11
C GLN A 183 -0.44 24.44 0.61
N LEU A 184 -0.63 23.20 0.15
CA LEU A 184 -0.99 22.92 -1.24
C LEU A 184 -2.47 23.21 -1.54
N GLY A 185 -3.29 23.51 -0.53
CA GLY A 185 -4.74 23.68 -0.69
C GLY A 185 -5.45 22.38 -1.06
N THR A 186 -4.95 21.24 -0.57
CA THR A 186 -5.50 19.90 -0.81
C THR A 186 -6.45 19.49 0.33
N PRO A 187 -7.76 19.32 0.06
CA PRO A 187 -8.70 18.80 1.03
C PRO A 187 -8.26 17.44 1.60
N HIS A 188 -8.46 17.23 2.90
CA HIS A 188 -8.01 16.00 3.52
C HIS A 188 -8.79 15.61 4.78
N THR A 189 -8.69 14.33 5.15
CA THR A 189 -9.16 13.74 6.40
C THR A 189 -8.12 12.72 6.87
N ILE A 190 -7.42 13.01 7.96
CA ILE A 190 -6.36 12.16 8.52
C ILE A 190 -6.78 11.75 9.93
N LEU A 191 -7.11 10.48 10.10
CA LEU A 191 -7.41 9.87 11.39
C LEU A 191 -6.23 9.02 11.83
N ALA A 192 -5.52 9.47 12.87
CA ALA A 192 -4.44 8.73 13.50
C ALA A 192 -4.87 8.22 14.88
N LYS A 193 -4.66 6.91 15.10
CA LYS A 193 -4.97 6.25 16.38
C LYS A 193 -3.75 6.20 17.32
N GLY A 194 -2.56 6.54 16.82
CA GLY A 194 -1.34 6.57 17.62
C GLY A 194 -1.02 5.21 18.24
N SER A 195 -0.27 5.16 19.34
CA SER A 195 0.03 3.89 20.03
C SER A 195 -1.07 3.45 21.01
N GLU A 196 -2.14 4.25 21.16
CA GLU A 196 -3.17 4.06 22.19
C GLU A 196 -4.20 3.01 21.78
N VAL A 197 -4.57 2.97 20.49
CA VAL A 197 -5.56 2.04 19.95
C VAL A 197 -5.01 1.35 18.73
N ARG A 198 -4.69 0.06 18.86
CA ARG A 198 -4.35 -0.80 17.74
C ARG A 198 -5.48 -1.78 17.48
N ILE A 199 -6.17 -1.61 16.36
CA ILE A 199 -7.27 -2.52 15.98
C ILE A 199 -6.71 -3.73 15.22
N ALA A 200 -5.73 -3.55 14.32
CA ALA A 200 -5.07 -4.68 13.63
C ALA A 200 -3.81 -5.16 14.35
N ASP A 201 -3.98 -6.06 15.33
CA ASP A 201 -2.90 -6.82 15.98
C ASP A 201 -2.34 -7.94 15.06
N PRO A 202 -1.00 -8.03 14.82
CA PRO A 202 -0.39 -9.07 14.01
C PRO A 202 -0.61 -10.47 14.57
N THR A 203 -0.84 -10.61 15.89
CA THR A 203 -1.14 -11.92 16.49
C THR A 203 -2.46 -12.50 15.99
N MET A 204 -3.35 -11.68 15.42
CA MET A 204 -4.60 -12.13 14.81
C MET A 204 -4.40 -12.96 13.54
N LYS A 205 -3.28 -12.80 12.82
CA LYS A 205 -2.98 -13.61 11.62
C LYS A 205 -2.98 -15.10 11.94
N HIS A 206 -2.52 -15.49 13.13
CA HIS A 206 -2.48 -16.88 13.57
C HIS A 206 -3.77 -17.33 14.27
N LYS A 207 -4.65 -16.40 14.64
CA LYS A 207 -5.88 -16.64 15.39
C LYS A 207 -7.17 -16.53 14.56
N GLY A 208 -7.09 -16.12 13.28
CA GLY A 208 -8.21 -16.16 12.33
C GLY A 208 -9.21 -14.99 12.44
N GLY A 209 -8.73 -13.76 12.66
CA GLY A 209 -9.56 -12.57 12.82
C GLY A 209 -8.99 -11.31 12.15
N ARG A 210 -8.01 -11.45 11.26
CA ARG A 210 -7.32 -10.32 10.64
C ARG A 210 -8.19 -9.61 9.59
N ILE A 211 -8.91 -10.36 8.77
CA ILE A 211 -9.66 -9.82 7.62
C ILE A 211 -10.81 -8.90 8.02
N PRO A 212 -11.64 -9.19 9.04
CA PRO A 212 -12.65 -8.24 9.51
C PRO A 212 -12.07 -6.89 9.90
N VAL A 213 -10.87 -6.91 10.50
CA VAL A 213 -10.20 -5.67 10.88
C VAL A 213 -9.65 -4.94 9.66
N LEU A 214 -9.05 -5.64 8.71
CA LEU A 214 -8.59 -5.02 7.46
C LEU A 214 -9.76 -4.42 6.68
N ALA A 215 -10.89 -5.13 6.61
CA ALA A 215 -12.12 -4.62 6.03
C ALA A 215 -12.61 -3.36 6.75
N TYR A 216 -12.62 -3.38 8.09
CA TYR A 216 -12.99 -2.22 8.89
C TYR A 216 -12.11 -1.00 8.58
N VAL A 217 -10.78 -1.12 8.65
CA VAL A 217 -9.89 0.04 8.44
C VAL A 217 -9.94 0.58 7.01
N ARG A 218 -10.16 -0.27 6.00
CA ARG A 218 -10.35 0.18 4.62
C ARG A 218 -11.65 0.97 4.46
N ASN A 219 -12.72 0.50 5.09
CA ASN A 219 -14.00 1.23 5.10
C ASN A 219 -13.88 2.57 5.85
N GLU A 220 -13.10 2.65 6.93
CA GLU A 220 -12.84 3.91 7.62
C GLU A 220 -12.07 4.91 6.73
N ALA A 221 -11.09 4.45 5.94
CA ALA A 221 -10.42 5.30 4.96
C ALA A 221 -11.38 5.81 3.86
N LEU A 222 -12.42 5.06 3.52
CA LEU A 222 -13.48 5.47 2.58
C LEU A 222 -14.62 6.27 3.22
N ALA A 223 -14.69 6.37 4.55
CA ALA A 223 -15.83 6.94 5.25
C ALA A 223 -16.21 8.36 4.80
N PRO A 224 -15.28 9.29 4.51
CA PRO A 224 -15.64 10.61 4.00
C PRO A 224 -16.40 10.57 2.66
N LEU A 225 -16.07 9.62 1.78
CA LEU A 225 -16.76 9.39 0.51
C LEU A 225 -18.13 8.73 0.74
N THR A 226 -18.18 7.61 1.46
CA THR A 226 -19.41 6.82 1.64
C THR A 226 -20.47 7.53 2.49
N SER A 227 -20.04 8.40 3.41
CA SER A 227 -20.93 9.31 4.14
C SER A 227 -21.36 10.55 3.35
N LYS A 228 -20.94 10.67 2.08
CA LYS A 228 -21.25 11.78 1.16
C LYS A 228 -20.76 13.16 1.65
N LYS A 229 -19.80 13.19 2.57
CA LYS A 229 -19.13 14.43 3.00
C LYS A 229 -18.17 14.93 1.91
N VAL A 230 -17.63 14.00 1.13
CA VAL A 230 -16.76 14.26 -0.01
C VAL A 230 -17.39 13.63 -1.25
N LYS A 231 -17.31 14.34 -2.38
CA LYS A 231 -17.70 13.83 -3.69
C LYS A 231 -16.43 13.58 -4.51
N ALA A 232 -16.40 12.46 -5.20
CA ALA A 232 -15.31 12.08 -6.09
C ALA A 232 -15.87 11.32 -7.30
N ALA A 233 -15.19 11.40 -8.44
CA ALA A 233 -15.48 10.58 -9.60
C ALA A 233 -14.79 9.22 -9.50
N GLN A 234 -13.57 9.21 -8.91
CA GLN A 234 -12.75 8.02 -8.79
C GLN A 234 -12.10 7.94 -7.42
N VAL A 235 -11.87 6.70 -6.97
CA VAL A 235 -11.06 6.37 -5.80
C VAL A 235 -9.73 5.83 -6.29
N LEU A 236 -8.62 6.40 -5.83
CA LEU A 236 -7.31 5.78 -5.90
C LEU A 236 -6.97 5.28 -4.49
N PHE A 237 -6.99 3.98 -4.29
CA PHE A 237 -6.63 3.37 -3.02
C PHE A 237 -5.17 2.94 -3.07
N MET A 238 -4.36 3.33 -2.09
CA MET A 238 -2.96 2.94 -2.00
C MET A 238 -2.68 2.18 -0.69
N ASN A 239 -1.86 1.14 -0.79
CA ASN A 239 -1.19 0.54 0.36
C ASN A 239 0.03 1.40 0.79
N ASP A 240 0.75 0.96 1.81
CA ASP A 240 2.00 1.52 2.32
C ASP A 240 3.21 1.16 1.43
N VAL A 241 3.16 1.61 0.18
CA VAL A 241 4.19 1.32 -0.84
C VAL A 241 5.09 2.53 -1.14
N ILE A 242 6.27 2.25 -1.69
CA ILE A 242 7.11 3.18 -2.42
C ILE A 242 6.63 3.24 -3.87
N TRP A 243 6.42 4.45 -4.38
CA TRP A 243 5.93 4.74 -5.72
C TRP A 243 6.46 6.10 -6.19
N CYS A 244 6.43 6.34 -7.50
CA CYS A 244 6.56 7.69 -8.07
C CYS A 244 5.23 8.13 -8.71
N PRO A 245 5.02 9.44 -8.93
CA PRO A 245 3.80 9.97 -9.55
C PRO A 245 3.38 9.24 -10.84
N ALA A 246 4.36 8.85 -11.66
CA ALA A 246 4.12 8.10 -12.89
C ALA A 246 3.39 6.76 -12.68
N ASP A 247 3.60 6.06 -11.56
CA ASP A 247 2.89 4.81 -11.27
C ASP A 247 1.40 5.07 -11.00
N ALA A 248 1.10 6.05 -10.14
CA ALA A 248 -0.27 6.44 -9.82
C ALA A 248 -1.01 6.97 -11.05
N LEU A 249 -0.33 7.78 -11.86
CA LEU A 249 -0.88 8.32 -13.11
C LEU A 249 -1.12 7.21 -14.15
N GLU A 250 -0.24 6.22 -14.27
CA GLU A 250 -0.43 5.10 -15.19
C GLU A 250 -1.64 4.24 -14.81
N VAL A 251 -1.85 3.96 -13.52
CA VAL A 251 -3.04 3.23 -13.04
C VAL A 251 -4.33 3.98 -13.38
N LEU A 252 -4.38 5.28 -13.12
CA LEU A 252 -5.52 6.14 -13.44
C LEU A 252 -5.73 6.27 -14.96
N TYR A 253 -4.65 6.48 -15.71
CA TYR A 253 -4.67 6.64 -17.16
C TYR A 253 -5.24 5.40 -17.85
N GLN A 254 -4.74 4.21 -17.48
CA GLN A 254 -5.27 2.96 -18.02
C GLN A 254 -6.72 2.74 -17.61
N LYS A 255 -7.15 3.18 -16.43
CA LYS A 255 -8.56 3.08 -16.06
C LYS A 255 -9.45 3.83 -17.05
N ASP A 256 -9.10 5.07 -17.33
CA ASP A 256 -9.85 5.96 -18.21
C ASP A 256 -9.79 5.50 -19.67
N GLN A 257 -8.58 5.26 -20.19
CA GLN A 257 -8.40 4.83 -21.57
C GLN A 257 -9.11 3.50 -21.85
N GLN A 258 -9.06 2.55 -20.91
CA GLN A 258 -9.68 1.24 -21.10
C GLN A 258 -11.21 1.28 -20.91
N GLY A 259 -11.74 2.32 -20.27
CA GLY A 259 -13.09 2.33 -19.73
C GLY A 259 -13.27 1.18 -18.72
N ALA A 260 -12.26 0.98 -17.88
CA ALA A 260 -12.20 -0.07 -16.88
C ALA A 260 -12.94 0.33 -15.61
N ASP A 261 -13.49 -0.67 -14.93
CA ASP A 261 -14.14 -0.50 -13.64
C ASP A 261 -13.11 -0.39 -12.52
N MET A 262 -12.02 -1.15 -12.66
CA MET A 262 -10.90 -1.17 -11.72
C MET A 262 -9.58 -1.45 -12.45
N THR A 263 -8.53 -0.70 -12.09
CA THR A 263 -7.16 -1.01 -12.51
C THR A 263 -6.26 -1.09 -11.29
N CYS A 264 -5.29 -2.00 -11.29
CA CYS A 264 -4.33 -2.15 -10.21
C CYS A 264 -2.89 -2.04 -10.69
N SER A 265 -2.01 -1.50 -9.84
CA SER A 265 -0.57 -1.66 -10.00
C SER A 265 -0.13 -3.10 -9.73
N VAL A 266 1.16 -3.40 -9.94
CA VAL A 266 1.78 -4.63 -9.46
C VAL A 266 2.75 -4.30 -8.34
N ASP A 267 2.65 -5.00 -7.22
CA ASP A 267 3.59 -4.89 -6.12
C ASP A 267 4.59 -6.05 -6.14
N TRP A 268 5.83 -5.74 -5.75
CA TRP A 268 6.94 -6.68 -5.86
C TRP A 268 7.60 -6.93 -4.51
N GLU A 269 7.89 -8.20 -4.25
CA GLU A 269 8.78 -8.63 -3.18
C GLU A 269 9.82 -9.59 -3.79
N SER A 270 11.09 -9.22 -3.69
CA SER A 270 12.16 -9.89 -4.45
C SER A 270 11.88 -9.85 -5.96
N ASP A 271 11.84 -11.00 -6.63
CA ASP A 271 11.69 -11.09 -8.09
C ASP A 271 10.29 -11.62 -8.48
N ILE A 272 9.33 -11.60 -7.56
CA ILE A 272 7.96 -12.10 -7.76
C ILE A 272 6.92 -11.07 -7.34
N VAL A 273 5.71 -11.18 -7.89
CA VAL A 273 4.55 -10.39 -7.47
C VAL A 273 4.25 -10.68 -6.00
N TYR A 274 3.96 -9.69 -5.16
CA TYR A 274 3.78 -9.86 -3.70
C TYR A 274 2.38 -10.36 -3.31
N ASP A 275 1.34 -9.56 -3.56
CA ASP A 275 -0.06 -9.79 -3.12
C ASP A 275 -0.77 -10.89 -3.94
N ARG A 276 -0.09 -12.03 -4.11
CA ARG A 276 -0.55 -13.22 -4.83
C ARG A 276 -1.81 -13.84 -4.25
N TRP A 277 -2.22 -13.41 -3.05
CA TRP A 277 -3.35 -13.92 -2.31
C TRP A 277 -4.63 -13.37 -2.91
N VAL A 278 -4.54 -12.15 -3.42
CA VAL A 278 -5.66 -11.38 -3.94
C VAL A 278 -5.75 -11.56 -5.45
N ILE A 279 -4.63 -11.50 -6.16
CA ILE A 279 -4.64 -11.48 -7.63
C ILE A 279 -5.03 -12.83 -8.22
N ARG A 280 -5.95 -12.83 -9.20
CA ARG A 280 -6.34 -14.00 -9.97
C ARG A 280 -6.37 -13.65 -11.46
N ALA A 281 -5.79 -14.52 -12.27
CA ALA A 281 -5.94 -14.47 -13.71
C ALA A 281 -7.43 -14.50 -14.09
N ILE A 282 -7.77 -14.08 -15.31
CA ILE A 282 -9.15 -14.16 -15.78
C ILE A 282 -9.65 -15.62 -15.87
N SER A 283 -8.75 -16.60 -15.95
CA SER A 283 -9.05 -18.03 -15.80
C SER A 283 -9.55 -18.43 -14.41
N GLY A 284 -9.40 -17.54 -13.41
CA GLY A 284 -9.67 -17.81 -12.00
C GLY A 284 -8.48 -18.37 -11.22
N ARG A 285 -7.35 -18.67 -11.86
CA ARG A 285 -6.15 -19.22 -11.20
C ARG A 285 -5.31 -18.13 -10.52
N ALA A 286 -4.54 -18.50 -9.51
CA ALA A 286 -3.46 -17.67 -8.98
C ALA A 286 -2.36 -17.44 -10.04
N PHE A 287 -1.59 -16.36 -9.90
CA PHE A 287 -0.55 -16.02 -10.87
C PHE A 287 0.60 -17.03 -10.96
N TYR A 288 0.79 -17.86 -9.94
CA TYR A 288 1.82 -18.89 -9.91
C TYR A 288 1.20 -20.19 -9.41
N LEU A 289 1.80 -21.33 -9.79
CA LEU A 289 1.50 -22.59 -9.13
C LEU A 289 2.08 -22.59 -7.72
N VAL A 290 1.29 -23.03 -6.74
CA VAL A 290 1.75 -23.21 -5.36
C VAL A 290 2.98 -24.13 -5.28
N SER A 291 3.05 -25.17 -6.10
CA SER A 291 4.21 -26.08 -6.17
C SER A 291 5.50 -25.34 -6.52
N ASP A 292 5.42 -24.43 -7.49
CA ASP A 292 6.58 -23.74 -8.04
C ASP A 292 7.09 -22.68 -7.08
N LEU A 293 6.18 -21.94 -6.44
CA LEU A 293 6.54 -21.01 -5.37
C LEU A 293 7.12 -21.75 -4.15
N SER A 294 6.51 -22.86 -3.74
CA SER A 294 7.03 -23.65 -2.63
C SER A 294 8.45 -24.13 -2.92
N ALA A 295 8.70 -24.61 -4.14
CA ALA A 295 10.02 -25.03 -4.60
C ALA A 295 11.04 -23.88 -4.70
N TYR A 296 10.58 -22.66 -4.98
CA TYR A 296 11.38 -21.43 -5.01
C TYR A 296 11.81 -21.02 -3.58
N PHE A 297 10.88 -21.00 -2.63
CA PHE A 297 11.15 -20.57 -1.25
C PHE A 297 11.86 -21.63 -0.38
N HIS A 298 11.59 -22.92 -0.57
CA HIS A 298 12.14 -24.01 0.25
C HIS A 298 13.47 -24.57 -0.26
N SER A 299 14.08 -23.95 -1.28
CA SER A 299 15.39 -24.38 -1.77
C SER A 299 16.46 -24.22 -0.68
N ILE A 300 16.94 -25.36 -0.14
CA ILE A 300 18.08 -25.47 0.79
C ILE A 300 19.37 -24.84 0.24
N TRP A 301 19.42 -24.62 -1.07
CA TRP A 301 20.51 -23.98 -1.79
C TRP A 301 20.23 -22.50 -2.04
N ARG A 302 20.09 -21.69 -0.99
CA ARG A 302 20.06 -20.20 -1.11
C ARG A 302 21.25 -19.63 -1.90
N LEU A 303 22.33 -20.40 -2.08
CA LEU A 303 23.48 -20.04 -2.92
C LEU A 303 23.24 -20.19 -4.44
N PHE A 304 22.33 -21.07 -4.87
CA PHE A 304 21.97 -21.24 -6.27
C PHE A 304 20.54 -20.71 -6.45
N ARG A 305 20.42 -19.44 -6.89
CA ARG A 305 19.13 -18.84 -7.22
C ARG A 305 18.41 -19.75 -8.22
N ARG A 306 17.35 -20.42 -7.77
CA ARG A 306 16.42 -21.06 -8.69
C ARG A 306 15.81 -19.98 -9.59
N PRO A 307 15.53 -20.29 -10.87
CA PRO A 307 14.86 -19.34 -11.73
C PRO A 307 13.52 -18.95 -11.10
N VAL A 308 13.15 -17.69 -11.30
CA VAL A 308 11.84 -17.18 -10.91
C VAL A 308 10.77 -18.03 -11.58
N PRO A 309 9.76 -18.53 -10.84
CA PRO A 309 8.71 -19.33 -11.45
C PRO A 309 7.93 -18.51 -12.49
N PRO A 310 7.48 -19.12 -13.60
CA PRO A 310 6.69 -18.41 -14.60
C PRO A 310 5.36 -17.96 -14.01
N VAL A 311 4.93 -16.75 -14.38
CA VAL A 311 3.57 -16.26 -14.10
C VAL A 311 2.57 -16.83 -15.11
N LEU A 312 1.30 -16.89 -14.71
CA LEU A 312 0.17 -17.26 -15.59
C LEU A 312 0.42 -18.59 -16.32
N PRO A 313 0.63 -19.68 -15.57
CA PRO A 313 1.03 -20.97 -16.13
C PRO A 313 -0.02 -21.56 -17.08
N ASP A 314 -1.30 -21.25 -16.86
CA ASP A 314 -2.46 -21.73 -17.62
C ASP A 314 -2.98 -20.74 -18.67
N ASP A 315 -2.40 -19.54 -18.76
CA ASP A 315 -2.83 -18.49 -19.68
C ASP A 315 -1.63 -17.87 -20.41
N PRO A 316 -1.16 -18.48 -21.52
CA PRO A 316 -0.01 -17.99 -22.26
C PRO A 316 -0.25 -16.62 -22.91
N THR A 317 -1.49 -16.28 -23.26
CA THR A 317 -1.81 -14.98 -23.86
C THR A 317 -1.67 -13.86 -22.84
N SER A 318 -2.29 -14.00 -21.67
CA SER A 318 -2.11 -13.03 -20.60
C SER A 318 -0.66 -12.98 -20.11
N ARG A 319 0.05 -14.12 -20.12
CA ARG A 319 1.49 -14.16 -19.81
C ARG A 319 2.30 -13.28 -20.75
N GLU A 320 2.07 -13.39 -22.06
CA GLU A 320 2.76 -12.57 -23.06
C GLU A 320 2.50 -11.07 -22.82
N LEU A 321 1.25 -10.69 -22.56
CA LEU A 321 0.90 -9.31 -22.22
C LEU A 321 1.65 -8.83 -20.98
N PHE A 322 1.65 -9.64 -19.91
CA PHE A 322 2.38 -9.32 -18.68
C PHE A 322 3.89 -9.22 -18.90
N GLU A 323 4.50 -10.09 -19.70
CA GLU A 323 5.93 -10.06 -20.02
C GLU A 323 6.31 -8.82 -20.84
N ARG A 324 5.40 -8.34 -21.69
CA ARG A 324 5.54 -7.12 -22.50
C ARG A 324 5.16 -5.82 -21.77
N ASP A 325 4.88 -5.90 -20.47
CA ASP A 325 4.40 -4.77 -19.65
C ASP A 325 3.10 -4.14 -20.20
N LEU A 326 2.25 -4.92 -20.88
CA LEU A 326 0.94 -4.48 -21.37
C LEU A 326 -0.14 -4.70 -20.29
N PRO A 327 -1.18 -3.85 -20.25
CA PRO A 327 -2.30 -4.05 -19.34
C PRO A 327 -3.11 -5.29 -19.76
N MET A 328 -3.63 -6.03 -18.79
CA MET A 328 -4.40 -7.25 -19.06
C MET A 328 -5.55 -7.42 -18.08
N GLN A 329 -6.66 -8.00 -18.55
CA GLN A 329 -7.80 -8.30 -17.70
C GLN A 329 -7.46 -9.42 -16.71
N VAL A 330 -7.95 -9.26 -15.48
CA VAL A 330 -7.82 -10.21 -14.38
C VAL A 330 -9.18 -10.40 -13.72
N PHE A 331 -9.37 -11.53 -13.02
CA PHE A 331 -10.58 -11.70 -12.22
C PHE A 331 -10.57 -10.80 -10.99
N SER A 332 -9.40 -10.68 -10.33
CA SER A 332 -9.23 -9.86 -9.15
C SER A 332 -7.80 -9.32 -9.09
N CYS A 333 -7.64 -8.12 -8.54
CA CYS A 333 -6.34 -7.52 -8.21
C CYS A 333 -6.51 -6.51 -7.07
N TRP A 334 -5.39 -6.13 -6.45
CA TRP A 334 -5.34 -5.02 -5.51
C TRP A 334 -3.91 -4.50 -5.41
N ASN A 335 -3.00 -5.42 -5.06
CA ASN A 335 -1.57 -5.22 -5.05
C ASN A 335 -1.21 -3.92 -4.31
N GLY A 336 -0.41 -3.04 -4.91
CA GLY A 336 0.02 -1.82 -4.21
C GLY A 336 -0.93 -0.63 -4.33
N MET A 337 -1.63 -0.49 -5.46
CA MET A 337 -2.57 0.59 -5.72
C MET A 337 -3.72 0.11 -6.59
N ALA A 338 -4.93 0.61 -6.35
CA ALA A 338 -6.09 0.33 -7.18
C ALA A 338 -6.91 1.60 -7.46
N ALA A 339 -7.18 1.89 -8.73
CA ALA A 339 -8.12 2.93 -9.14
C ALA A 339 -9.49 2.31 -9.45
N ILE A 340 -10.56 2.85 -8.84
CA ILE A 340 -11.93 2.32 -8.91
C ILE A 340 -12.90 3.49 -9.12
N SER A 341 -13.97 3.29 -9.88
CA SER A 341 -15.04 4.31 -9.99
C SER A 341 -15.69 4.56 -8.62
N ALA A 342 -15.82 5.82 -8.20
CA ALA A 342 -16.33 6.15 -6.87
C ALA A 342 -17.80 5.72 -6.65
N ASP A 343 -18.61 5.71 -7.72
CA ASP A 343 -20.02 5.34 -7.69
C ASP A 343 -20.28 3.91 -7.18
N VAL A 344 -19.30 3.01 -7.33
CA VAL A 344 -19.34 1.64 -6.79
C VAL A 344 -19.59 1.64 -5.27
N PHE A 345 -19.02 2.60 -4.56
CA PHE A 345 -19.10 2.72 -3.09
C PHE A 345 -20.34 3.48 -2.62
N LEU A 346 -21.12 4.05 -3.55
CA LEU A 346 -22.27 4.88 -3.26
C LEU A 346 -23.59 4.17 -3.63
N PRO A 347 -24.75 4.64 -3.15
CA PRO A 347 -26.03 4.15 -3.63
C PRO A 347 -26.15 4.31 -5.17
N PRO A 348 -26.69 3.31 -5.88
CA PRO A 348 -27.39 2.13 -5.37
C PRO A 348 -26.49 0.91 -5.07
N PHE A 349 -25.20 0.93 -5.45
CA PHE A 349 -24.34 -0.24 -5.40
C PHE A 349 -23.87 -0.59 -3.99
N ASN A 350 -23.46 0.41 -3.20
CA ASN A 350 -23.04 0.29 -1.80
C ASN A 350 -22.01 -0.83 -1.54
N VAL A 351 -21.06 -1.03 -2.47
CA VAL A 351 -19.96 -1.97 -2.26
C VAL A 351 -19.08 -1.45 -1.13
N HIS A 352 -18.65 -2.36 -0.25
CA HIS A 352 -17.80 -2.06 0.90
C HIS A 352 -16.90 -3.26 1.19
N PHE A 353 -15.76 -3.03 1.82
CA PHE A 353 -14.89 -4.12 2.23
C PHE A 353 -15.57 -4.96 3.30
N ARG A 354 -15.46 -6.28 3.20
CA ARG A 354 -16.14 -7.23 4.09
C ARG A 354 -15.29 -8.47 4.34
N THR A 355 -15.78 -9.31 5.24
CA THR A 355 -15.33 -10.70 5.40
C THR A 355 -16.22 -11.65 4.59
N ALA A 356 -15.77 -12.89 4.38
CA ALA A 356 -16.52 -13.89 3.63
C ALA A 356 -17.80 -14.30 4.40
N HIS A 357 -18.94 -14.36 3.71
CA HIS A 357 -20.23 -14.61 4.38
C HIS A 357 -20.37 -16.04 4.92
N ASN A 358 -19.74 -17.00 4.24
CA ASN A 358 -19.82 -18.41 4.60
C ASN A 358 -19.05 -18.76 5.88
N ASP A 359 -18.22 -17.85 6.39
CA ASP A 359 -17.51 -18.01 7.66
C ASP A 359 -18.40 -17.70 8.87
N LEU A 360 -19.44 -16.86 8.70
CA LEU A 360 -20.32 -16.42 9.79
C LEU A 360 -21.16 -17.56 10.40
N LYS A 361 -21.35 -18.66 9.67
CA LYS A 361 -22.11 -19.83 10.12
C LYS A 361 -21.25 -20.85 10.88
N GLN A 362 -19.91 -20.75 10.84
CA GLN A 362 -19.03 -21.64 11.59
C GLN A 362 -18.89 -21.14 13.04
N LYS A 363 -19.39 -21.91 14.01
CA LYS A 363 -19.16 -21.65 15.43
C LYS A 363 -17.65 -21.72 15.71
N GLY A 364 -17.02 -20.58 16.02
CA GLY A 364 -15.60 -20.52 16.41
C GLY A 364 -14.67 -19.59 15.61
N LEU A 365 -15.22 -18.63 14.84
CA LEU A 365 -14.54 -17.51 14.15
C LEU A 365 -13.22 -17.87 13.44
N LYS A 366 -13.34 -18.25 12.17
CA LYS A 366 -12.27 -18.04 11.20
C LYS A 366 -12.83 -17.16 10.09
N THR A 367 -12.61 -15.86 10.16
CA THR A 367 -13.13 -14.85 9.20
C THR A 367 -12.15 -14.53 8.07
N ASP A 368 -11.02 -15.24 8.05
CA ASP A 368 -9.89 -14.97 7.18
C ASP A 368 -9.88 -15.87 5.95
N LYS A 369 -11.04 -16.47 5.59
CA LYS A 369 -11.14 -17.40 4.46
C LYS A 369 -10.57 -16.77 3.19
N GLU A 370 -10.95 -15.54 2.88
CA GLU A 370 -10.37 -14.76 1.78
C GLU A 370 -10.08 -13.32 2.19
N SER A 371 -9.19 -12.65 1.44
CA SER A 371 -8.88 -11.24 1.68
C SER A 371 -10.06 -10.35 1.30
N GLU A 372 -10.28 -9.30 2.08
CA GLU A 372 -11.22 -8.23 1.79
C GLU A 372 -10.98 -7.59 0.41
N CYS A 373 -9.73 -7.56 -0.06
CA CYS A 373 -9.36 -7.06 -1.39
C CYS A 373 -9.69 -8.02 -2.53
N PHE A 374 -9.75 -9.32 -2.25
CA PHE A 374 -10.30 -10.30 -3.19
C PHE A 374 -11.83 -10.19 -3.24
N LEU A 375 -12.46 -10.08 -2.07
CA LEU A 375 -13.91 -10.02 -1.92
C LEU A 375 -14.53 -8.79 -2.60
N ILE A 376 -13.87 -7.63 -2.55
CA ILE A 376 -14.38 -6.45 -3.26
C ILE A 376 -14.43 -6.66 -4.78
N CYS A 377 -13.49 -7.40 -5.36
CA CYS A 377 -13.52 -7.76 -6.78
C CYS A 377 -14.70 -8.70 -7.09
N VAL A 378 -14.98 -9.67 -6.22
CA VAL A 378 -16.17 -10.53 -6.35
C VAL A 378 -17.45 -9.69 -6.32
N ASP A 379 -17.52 -8.70 -5.43
CA ASP A 379 -18.68 -7.81 -5.32
C ASP A 379 -18.83 -6.91 -6.56
N LEU A 380 -17.72 -6.42 -7.13
CA LEU A 380 -17.72 -5.72 -8.42
C LEU A 380 -18.32 -6.60 -9.52
N TRP A 381 -17.84 -7.85 -9.69
CA TRP A 381 -18.38 -8.79 -10.67
C TRP A 381 -19.88 -9.06 -10.45
N LYS A 382 -20.33 -9.27 -9.20
CA LYS A 382 -21.76 -9.45 -8.85
C LYS A 382 -22.63 -8.25 -9.23
N LYS A 383 -22.05 -7.06 -9.35
CA LYS A 383 -22.72 -5.82 -9.73
C LYS A 383 -22.55 -5.45 -11.21
N GLY A 384 -21.87 -6.29 -12.00
CA GLY A 384 -21.63 -6.07 -13.43
C GLY A 384 -20.39 -5.25 -13.76
N PHE A 385 -19.51 -5.01 -12.78
CA PHE A 385 -18.27 -4.25 -12.92
C PHE A 385 -17.06 -5.19 -13.14
N GLY A 386 -17.11 -5.98 -14.22
CA GLY A 386 -16.12 -7.03 -14.52
C GLY A 386 -14.87 -6.57 -15.26
N LYS A 387 -14.75 -5.29 -15.62
CA LYS A 387 -13.57 -4.78 -16.33
C LYS A 387 -12.46 -4.43 -15.35
N ILE A 388 -11.87 -5.47 -14.77
CA ILE A 388 -10.77 -5.38 -13.80
C ILE A 388 -9.47 -5.70 -14.52
N ALA A 389 -8.47 -4.81 -14.45
CA ALA A 389 -7.18 -5.01 -15.11
C ALA A 389 -6.00 -4.78 -14.18
N VAL A 390 -4.91 -5.47 -14.46
CA VAL A 390 -3.61 -5.19 -13.84
C VAL A 390 -2.73 -4.46 -14.85
N VAL A 391 -1.97 -3.48 -14.34
CA VAL A 391 -1.15 -2.55 -15.12
C VAL A 391 0.29 -2.66 -14.60
N LYS A 392 1.06 -3.57 -15.17
CA LYS A 392 2.43 -3.86 -14.70
C LYS A 392 3.39 -2.69 -14.85
N ARG A 393 3.15 -1.76 -15.80
CA ARG A 393 3.96 -0.54 -15.92
C ARG A 393 3.96 0.29 -14.64
N ALA A 394 2.86 0.29 -13.89
CA ALA A 394 2.84 0.76 -12.52
C ALA A 394 3.35 -0.37 -11.61
N SER A 395 4.65 -0.32 -11.30
CA SER A 395 5.33 -1.37 -10.52
C SER A 395 5.90 -0.77 -9.24
N VAL A 396 5.33 -1.18 -8.11
CA VAL A 396 5.65 -0.63 -6.78
C VAL A 396 6.27 -1.66 -5.85
N ALA A 397 6.81 -1.20 -4.73
CA ALA A 397 7.40 -2.10 -3.73
C ALA A 397 7.31 -1.50 -2.32
N TYR A 398 7.74 -2.26 -1.31
CA TYR A 398 7.67 -1.84 0.10
C TYR A 398 8.98 -1.25 0.64
N ASP A 399 10.02 -1.21 -0.20
CA ASP A 399 11.28 -0.53 0.10
C ASP A 399 11.88 0.08 -1.18
N VAL A 400 12.69 1.12 -1.01
CA VAL A 400 13.23 1.89 -2.14
C VAL A 400 14.19 1.07 -3.00
N ALA A 401 14.97 0.17 -2.41
CA ALA A 401 15.93 -0.63 -3.18
C ALA A 401 15.21 -1.64 -4.09
N GLN A 402 14.13 -2.25 -3.60
CA GLN A 402 13.26 -3.09 -4.42
C GLN A 402 12.53 -2.28 -5.47
N TYR A 403 11.97 -1.12 -5.12
CA TYR A 403 11.27 -0.25 -6.06
C TYR A 403 12.18 0.17 -7.23
N GLU A 404 13.41 0.62 -6.96
CA GLU A 404 14.38 0.99 -8.00
C GLU A 404 14.73 -0.16 -8.96
N ARG A 405 14.55 -1.43 -8.56
CA ARG A 405 14.76 -2.59 -9.44
C ARG A 405 13.56 -2.88 -10.35
N VAL A 406 12.35 -2.58 -9.91
CA VAL A 406 11.11 -3.04 -10.58
C VAL A 406 10.35 -1.92 -11.29
N ARG A 407 10.60 -0.65 -10.92
CA ARG A 407 9.95 0.52 -11.51
C ARG A 407 10.13 0.56 -13.03
N LYS A 408 9.06 0.89 -13.75
CA LYS A 408 9.03 0.96 -15.23
C LYS A 408 8.73 2.35 -15.78
N ASP A 409 8.57 3.33 -14.90
CA ASP A 409 8.31 4.72 -15.28
C ASP A 409 9.47 5.32 -16.10
N ARG A 410 10.72 4.90 -15.85
CA ARG A 410 11.88 5.35 -16.64
C ARG A 410 11.89 4.87 -18.10
N THR A 411 11.02 3.95 -18.47
CA THR A 411 10.91 3.38 -19.84
C THR A 411 9.65 3.84 -20.56
N ILE A 412 9.16 5.05 -20.27
CA ILE A 412 7.96 5.63 -20.88
C ILE A 412 8.05 5.81 -22.40
N GLU A 413 9.26 5.97 -22.94
CA GLU A 413 9.46 6.08 -24.40
C GLU A 413 9.29 4.73 -25.12
N LEU A 414 9.33 3.63 -24.37
CA LEU A 414 9.12 2.27 -24.87
C LEU A 414 7.65 1.85 -24.78
N VAL A 415 6.72 2.77 -24.51
CA VAL A 415 5.28 2.45 -24.51
C VAL A 415 4.84 2.06 -25.92
N PRO A 416 4.25 0.87 -26.10
CA PRO A 416 3.60 0.48 -27.33
C PRO A 416 2.45 1.44 -27.69
N SER A 417 1.95 1.35 -28.92
CA SER A 417 0.83 2.21 -29.34
C SER A 417 -0.41 2.00 -28.45
N ASP A 418 -1.27 3.02 -28.31
CA ASP A 418 -2.53 2.90 -27.55
C ASP A 418 -3.42 1.74 -28.05
N ALA A 419 -3.30 1.38 -29.34
CA ALA A 419 -3.99 0.24 -29.94
C ALA A 419 -3.51 -1.11 -29.38
N GLU A 420 -2.21 -1.25 -29.09
CA GLU A 420 -1.65 -2.46 -28.49
C GLU A 420 -1.98 -2.60 -27.00
N GLU A 421 -2.17 -1.48 -26.31
CA GLU A 421 -2.58 -1.47 -24.90
C GLU A 421 -4.07 -1.84 -24.73
N ARG A 422 -4.88 -1.85 -25.80
CA ARG A 422 -6.33 -2.04 -25.69
C ARG A 422 -6.69 -3.46 -25.22
N ILE A 423 -7.40 -3.55 -24.10
CA ILE A 423 -7.87 -4.82 -23.56
C ILE A 423 -9.12 -5.31 -24.31
N LEU A 424 -9.09 -6.56 -24.76
CA LEU A 424 -10.27 -7.28 -25.23
C LEU A 424 -10.98 -7.94 -24.04
N TRP A 425 -12.01 -7.25 -23.54
CA TRP A 425 -12.70 -7.66 -22.31
C TRP A 425 -13.55 -8.92 -22.48
N GLN A 426 -13.28 -9.93 -21.65
CA GLN A 426 -14.18 -11.04 -21.35
C GLN A 426 -15.31 -10.52 -20.46
N LYS A 427 -16.55 -10.76 -20.88
CA LYS A 427 -17.75 -10.22 -20.22
C LYS A 427 -18.19 -11.03 -19.01
N ASP A 428 -18.05 -12.35 -19.10
CA ASP A 428 -18.50 -13.28 -18.06
C ASP A 428 -17.33 -13.63 -17.13
N PRO A 429 -17.56 -13.73 -15.81
CA PRO A 429 -16.55 -14.22 -14.89
C PRO A 429 -16.25 -15.71 -15.14
N PRO A 430 -15.07 -16.21 -14.74
CA PRO A 430 -14.77 -17.64 -14.83
C PRO A 430 -15.78 -18.45 -14.01
N ARG A 431 -16.07 -19.69 -14.42
CA ARG A 431 -17.01 -20.56 -13.68
C ARG A 431 -16.54 -20.85 -12.26
N ALA A 432 -15.22 -20.93 -12.07
CA ALA A 432 -14.60 -21.24 -10.81
C ALA A 432 -13.30 -20.44 -10.64
N VAL A 433 -12.92 -20.19 -9.39
CA VAL A 433 -11.67 -19.53 -9.03
C VAL A 433 -10.92 -20.34 -7.99
N ALA A 434 -9.60 -20.18 -7.98
CA ALA A 434 -8.73 -20.73 -6.96
C ALA A 434 -8.88 -19.89 -5.69
N TYR A 435 -9.43 -20.49 -4.65
CA TYR A 435 -9.40 -19.95 -3.32
C TYR A 435 -8.10 -20.36 -2.66
N HIS A 436 -7.46 -19.39 -2.02
CA HIS A 436 -6.49 -19.71 -1.00
C HIS A 436 -7.22 -19.43 0.30
N ASP A 437 -7.27 -20.39 1.18
CA ASP A 437 -8.30 -20.41 2.20
C ASP A 437 -7.56 -20.18 3.55
N TRP A 438 -7.89 -19.15 4.35
CA TRP A 438 -7.27 -18.83 5.67
C TRP A 438 -5.81 -18.36 5.66
N SER A 439 -5.41 -17.55 4.68
CA SER A 439 -4.00 -17.21 4.42
C SER A 439 -3.07 -18.44 4.21
N LYS A 440 -3.62 -19.64 3.97
CA LYS A 440 -2.84 -20.86 3.73
C LYS A 440 -2.52 -21.02 2.25
N TRP A 441 -1.28 -20.67 1.92
CA TRP A 441 -0.75 -20.73 0.56
C TRP A 441 -0.39 -22.12 0.06
N GLU A 442 -0.38 -23.11 0.94
CA GLU A 442 0.07 -24.47 0.62
C GLU A 442 -1.01 -25.29 -0.09
N THR A 443 -2.27 -24.82 -0.09
CA THR A 443 -3.41 -25.55 -0.65
C THR A 443 -4.33 -24.62 -1.44
N GLU A 444 -4.49 -24.88 -2.73
CA GLU A 444 -5.51 -24.26 -3.58
C GLU A 444 -6.81 -25.06 -3.48
N ARG A 445 -7.94 -24.38 -3.27
CA ARG A 445 -9.28 -24.97 -3.39
C ARG A 445 -10.03 -24.30 -4.53
N TRP A 446 -10.57 -25.08 -5.46
CA TRP A 446 -11.44 -24.54 -6.51
C TRP A 446 -12.89 -24.46 -6.03
N GLY A 447 -13.54 -23.32 -6.27
CA GLY A 447 -14.93 -23.06 -5.91
C GLY A 447 -15.61 -22.16 -6.94
N THR A 448 -16.93 -21.99 -6.86
CA THR A 448 -17.64 -21.06 -7.75
C THR A 448 -17.12 -19.64 -7.53
N TRP A 449 -16.99 -18.83 -8.56
CA TRP A 449 -16.38 -17.49 -8.45
C TRP A 449 -17.07 -16.57 -7.43
N ASP A 450 -18.36 -16.81 -7.20
CA ASP A 450 -19.26 -16.02 -6.38
C ASP A 450 -19.47 -16.59 -4.96
N GLU A 451 -18.76 -17.67 -4.60
CA GLU A 451 -18.90 -18.41 -3.33
C GLU A 451 -18.68 -17.51 -2.09
N ALA A 452 -18.02 -16.36 -2.25
CA ALA A 452 -17.44 -15.58 -1.17
C ALA A 452 -18.37 -14.52 -0.54
#